data_AF-A0A7W7PYE8-F1
#
_entry.id   AF-A0A7W7PYE8-F1
#
_cell.length_a   1.000
_cell.length_b   1.000
_cell.length_c   1.000
_cell.angle_alpha   90.00
_cell.angle_beta   90.00
_cell.angle_gamma   90.00
#
_symmetry.space_group_name_H-M   'P 1'
#
loop_
_entity.id
_entity.type
_entity.pdbx_description
1 polymer ?
#
loop_
_entity_poly.entity_id
_entity_poly.type
_entity_poly.pdbx_seq_one_letter_code
_entity_poly.pdbx_strand_id
1 'polypeptide(L)'
;MTSTHPRKRPQRRSEIPHGPQQDEGLQQIRDTLPPAPAPCTVEPAPRPVGEEVPPELLALVTHHCRRINSYLARAQHLQTLHGDSMKQWQRLVLYALTDALAHNHLLVGTLAAYLQRQGVDADLLRRYLQSPDPDRYITREAVQHLDGLTGAIPEEAAEPVWMAVGRHIARDGS
;
A
#
# COMPACT_ATOMS: atom_id res chain seq x y z
N MET A 1 63.26 -4.06 -17.45
CA MET A 1 61.83 -3.98 -17.85
C MET A 1 61.00 -4.67 -16.79
N THR A 2 60.43 -3.91 -15.85
CA THR A 2 59.57 -4.43 -14.77
C THR A 2 58.12 -4.10 -15.08
N SER A 3 57.34 -5.14 -15.33
CA SER A 3 55.89 -5.07 -15.59
C SER A 3 55.14 -4.87 -14.27
N THR A 4 54.53 -3.70 -14.09
CA THR A 4 53.65 -3.38 -12.96
C THR A 4 52.22 -3.76 -13.33
N HIS A 5 51.74 -4.92 -12.89
CA HIS A 5 50.32 -5.27 -13.03
C HIS A 5 49.53 -4.71 -11.83
N PRO A 6 48.44 -3.95 -12.04
CA PRO A 6 47.63 -3.45 -10.94
C PRO A 6 46.83 -4.59 -10.30
N ARG A 7 46.94 -4.71 -8.97
CA ARG A 7 46.16 -5.63 -8.13
C ARG A 7 44.65 -5.39 -8.38
N LYS A 8 43.96 -6.40 -8.91
CA LYS A 8 42.48 -6.43 -8.94
C LYS A 8 41.96 -6.33 -7.51
N ARG A 9 41.22 -5.26 -7.20
CA ARG A 9 40.43 -5.17 -5.97
C ARG A 9 39.37 -6.28 -6.00
N PRO A 10 39.14 -7.02 -4.90
CA PRO A 10 38.01 -7.93 -4.86
C PRO A 10 36.74 -7.10 -4.99
N GLN A 11 35.97 -7.33 -6.06
CA GLN A 11 34.59 -6.90 -6.12
C GLN A 11 33.91 -7.48 -4.88
N ARG A 12 33.51 -6.62 -3.93
CA ARG A 12 32.48 -7.00 -2.95
C ARG A 12 31.28 -7.39 -3.79
N ARG A 13 31.04 -8.70 -3.94
CA ARG A 13 29.72 -9.19 -4.35
C ARG A 13 28.77 -8.61 -3.32
N SER A 14 27.94 -7.67 -3.75
CA SER A 14 26.71 -7.36 -3.04
C SER A 14 25.89 -8.63 -3.16
N GLU A 15 25.98 -9.50 -2.15
CA GLU A 15 25.04 -10.60 -1.97
C GLU A 15 23.73 -9.92 -1.59
N ILE A 16 22.97 -9.52 -2.61
CA ILE A 16 21.59 -9.09 -2.41
C ILE A 16 20.91 -10.32 -1.82
N PRO A 17 20.36 -10.24 -0.58
CA PRO A 17 19.64 -11.36 -0.01
C PRO A 17 18.51 -11.73 -0.95
N HIS A 18 18.48 -12.98 -1.38
CA HIS A 18 17.43 -13.53 -2.23
C HIS A 18 16.85 -14.76 -1.52
N GLY A 19 15.51 -14.87 -1.50
CA GLY A 19 14.80 -16.00 -0.90
C GLY A 19 14.38 -15.76 0.57
N PRO A 20 14.32 -16.81 1.42
CA PRO A 20 13.67 -16.78 2.75
C PRO A 20 14.14 -15.65 3.68
N GLN A 21 15.41 -15.26 3.60
CA GLN A 21 15.98 -14.16 4.39
C GLN A 21 15.41 -12.79 4.02
N GLN A 22 15.06 -12.58 2.74
CA GLN A 22 14.42 -11.35 2.29
C GLN A 22 12.98 -11.29 2.80
N ASP A 23 12.26 -12.41 2.76
CA ASP A 23 10.88 -12.50 3.25
C ASP A 23 10.81 -12.29 4.77
N GLU A 24 11.74 -12.88 5.53
CA GLU A 24 11.88 -12.63 6.98
C GLU A 24 12.19 -11.16 7.28
N GLY A 25 13.08 -10.53 6.52
CA GLY A 25 13.38 -9.10 6.68
C GLY A 25 12.18 -8.20 6.38
N LEU A 26 11.39 -8.54 5.35
CA LEU A 26 10.14 -7.84 5.05
C LEU A 26 9.09 -8.06 6.14
N GLN A 27 9.04 -9.25 6.73
CA GLN A 27 8.16 -9.54 7.86
C GLN A 27 8.52 -8.69 9.08
N GLN A 28 9.82 -8.59 9.42
CA GLN A 28 10.28 -7.72 10.50
C GLN A 28 9.89 -6.27 10.28
N ILE A 29 10.00 -5.76 9.03
CA ILE A 29 9.55 -4.40 8.70
C ILE A 29 8.05 -4.24 8.97
N ARG A 30 7.21 -5.18 8.52
CA ARG A 30 5.76 -5.13 8.77
C ARG A 30 5.44 -5.15 10.26
N ASP A 31 6.14 -5.97 11.02
CA ASP A 31 5.96 -6.10 12.47
C ASP A 31 6.37 -4.84 13.23
N THR A 32 7.20 -3.96 12.64
CA THR A 32 7.57 -2.66 13.24
C THR A 32 6.59 -1.53 12.95
N LEU A 33 5.66 -1.69 12.00
CA LEU A 33 4.67 -0.65 11.69
C LEU A 33 3.73 -0.45 12.90
N PRO A 34 3.62 0.75 13.47
CA PRO A 34 2.74 0.95 14.63
C PRO A 34 1.27 0.64 14.26
N PRO A 35 0.46 0.13 15.19
CA PRO A 35 -0.98 0.04 15.00
C PRO A 35 -1.57 1.41 14.68
N ALA A 36 -2.67 1.42 13.93
CA ALA A 36 -3.39 2.66 13.69
C ALA A 36 -3.86 3.24 15.04
N PRO A 37 -3.70 4.55 15.28
CA PRO A 37 -4.05 5.16 16.56
C PRO A 37 -5.55 5.09 16.89
N ALA A 38 -6.39 4.87 15.88
CA ALA A 38 -7.82 4.64 16.02
C ALA A 38 -8.20 3.45 15.12
N PRO A 39 -8.07 2.21 15.62
CA PRO A 39 -8.47 1.04 14.87
C PRO A 39 -9.98 1.04 14.69
N CYS A 40 -10.44 0.73 13.47
CA CYS A 40 -11.86 0.68 13.18
C CYS A 40 -12.30 -0.77 12.96
N THR A 41 -13.23 -1.24 13.79
CA THR A 41 -13.96 -2.48 13.50
C THR A 41 -15.06 -2.17 12.51
N VAL A 42 -15.09 -2.90 11.40
CA VAL A 42 -16.15 -2.81 10.40
C VAL A 42 -17.23 -3.82 10.72
N GLU A 43 -18.46 -3.34 10.86
CA GLU A 43 -19.63 -4.18 11.08
C GLU A 43 -19.86 -5.14 9.90
N PRO A 44 -20.19 -6.43 10.14
CA PRO A 44 -20.49 -7.36 9.09
C PRO A 44 -21.70 -6.93 8.25
N ALA A 45 -21.59 -7.03 6.93
CA ALA A 45 -22.70 -6.80 6.00
C ALA A 45 -23.13 -8.12 5.35
N PRO A 46 -24.37 -8.21 4.82
CA PRO A 46 -24.79 -9.36 4.02
C PRO A 46 -23.81 -9.60 2.88
N ARG A 47 -23.39 -10.86 2.72
CA ARG A 47 -22.46 -11.22 1.63
C ARG A 47 -23.14 -10.98 0.29
N PRO A 48 -22.43 -10.41 -0.71
CA PRO A 48 -22.97 -10.29 -2.05
C PRO A 48 -23.31 -11.67 -2.61
N VAL A 49 -24.33 -11.73 -3.46
CA VAL A 49 -24.82 -12.97 -4.06
C VAL A 49 -23.88 -13.35 -5.21
N GLY A 50 -22.85 -14.15 -4.92
CA GLY A 50 -21.90 -14.65 -5.92
C GLY A 50 -20.50 -14.88 -5.35
N GLU A 51 -19.69 -15.72 -6.01
CA GLU A 51 -18.27 -15.90 -5.72
C GLU A 51 -17.36 -14.97 -6.56
N GLU A 52 -17.96 -14.15 -7.41
CA GLU A 52 -17.24 -13.24 -8.29
C GLU A 52 -16.65 -12.06 -7.51
N VAL A 53 -15.47 -11.60 -7.93
CA VAL A 53 -14.84 -10.41 -7.36
C VAL A 53 -15.65 -9.18 -7.79
N PRO A 54 -16.16 -8.35 -6.85
CA PRO A 54 -16.89 -7.15 -7.21
C PRO A 54 -16.07 -6.23 -8.12
N PRO A 55 -16.67 -5.68 -9.20
CA PRO A 55 -15.96 -4.82 -10.15
C PRO A 55 -15.35 -3.59 -9.48
N GLU A 56 -15.95 -3.08 -8.41
CA GLU A 56 -15.45 -1.95 -7.65
C GLU A 56 -14.12 -2.28 -6.95
N LEU A 57 -13.91 -3.53 -6.49
CA LEU A 57 -12.63 -3.95 -5.93
C LEU A 57 -11.54 -4.05 -7.02
N LEU A 58 -11.90 -4.47 -8.24
CA LEU A 58 -10.97 -4.47 -9.37
C LEU A 58 -10.58 -3.04 -9.77
N ALA A 59 -11.54 -2.12 -9.77
CA ALA A 59 -11.32 -0.70 -10.01
C ALA A 59 -10.42 -0.08 -8.94
N LEU A 60 -10.66 -0.41 -7.66
CA LEU A 60 -9.83 -0.03 -6.52
C LEU A 60 -8.36 -0.44 -6.70
N VAL A 61 -8.12 -1.74 -6.95
CA VAL A 61 -6.76 -2.27 -7.16
C VAL A 61 -6.11 -1.56 -8.35
N THR A 62 -6.83 -1.44 -9.48
CA THR A 62 -6.34 -0.78 -10.68
C THR A 62 -5.94 0.67 -10.41
N HIS A 63 -6.79 1.43 -9.73
CA HIS A 63 -6.56 2.84 -9.41
C HIS A 63 -5.28 3.00 -8.57
N HIS A 64 -5.18 2.27 -7.46
CA HIS A 64 -4.05 2.40 -6.54
C HIS A 64 -2.75 1.88 -7.17
N CYS A 65 -2.78 0.77 -7.90
CA CYS A 65 -1.59 0.27 -8.61
C CYS A 65 -1.08 1.30 -9.64
N ARG A 66 -1.98 1.95 -10.40
CA ARG A 66 -1.58 3.03 -11.33
C ARG A 66 -0.93 4.20 -10.61
N ARG A 67 -1.51 4.65 -9.49
CA ARG A 67 -0.94 5.75 -8.68
C ARG A 67 0.41 5.39 -8.10
N ILE A 68 0.53 4.23 -7.43
CA ILE A 68 1.78 3.73 -6.84
C ILE A 68 2.87 3.66 -7.92
N ASN A 69 2.58 3.04 -9.06
CA ASN A 69 3.55 2.92 -10.15
C ASN A 69 3.97 4.28 -10.71
N SER A 70 3.05 5.25 -10.80
CA SER A 70 3.38 6.62 -11.22
C SER A 70 4.35 7.30 -10.24
N TYR A 71 4.13 7.15 -8.94
CA TYR A 71 5.04 7.69 -7.91
C TYR A 71 6.40 7.00 -7.90
N LEU A 72 6.44 5.68 -8.05
CA LEU A 72 7.70 4.92 -8.14
C LEU A 72 8.49 5.30 -9.41
N ALA A 73 7.82 5.42 -10.55
CA ALA A 73 8.44 5.88 -11.79
C ALA A 73 8.99 7.30 -11.64
N ARG A 74 8.24 8.20 -10.97
CA ARG A 74 8.71 9.55 -10.64
C ARG A 74 9.98 9.49 -9.77
N ALA A 75 9.99 8.68 -8.71
CA ALA A 75 11.15 8.54 -7.83
C ALA A 75 12.41 8.10 -8.59
N GLN A 76 12.28 7.14 -9.51
CA GLN A 76 13.37 6.69 -10.37
C GLN A 76 13.88 7.79 -11.31
N HIS A 77 12.98 8.60 -11.86
CA HIS A 77 13.33 9.64 -12.83
C HIS A 77 13.92 10.91 -12.19
N LEU A 78 13.79 11.12 -10.88
CA LEU A 78 14.28 12.34 -10.23
C LEU A 78 15.80 12.51 -10.26
N GLN A 79 16.57 11.42 -10.44
CA GLN A 79 18.03 11.51 -10.62
C GLN A 79 18.40 12.25 -11.90
N THR A 80 17.63 12.10 -12.97
CA THR A 80 17.92 12.75 -14.26
C THR A 80 17.60 14.24 -14.24
N LEU A 81 16.70 14.68 -13.38
CA LEU A 81 16.20 16.05 -13.30
C LEU A 81 16.88 16.91 -12.22
N HIS A 82 17.31 16.30 -11.11
CA HIS A 82 17.88 17.01 -9.95
C HIS A 82 19.23 16.44 -9.51
N GLY A 83 19.95 15.77 -10.42
CA GLY A 83 21.25 15.13 -10.14
C GLY A 83 22.30 16.06 -9.53
N ASP A 84 22.19 17.37 -9.78
CA ASP A 84 23.13 18.39 -9.30
C ASP A 84 22.87 18.84 -7.85
N SER A 85 21.76 18.42 -7.23
CA SER A 85 21.42 18.76 -5.84
C SER A 85 20.93 17.56 -5.05
N MET A 86 21.84 16.97 -4.26
CA MET A 86 21.52 15.86 -3.36
C MET A 86 20.35 16.19 -2.42
N LYS A 87 20.29 17.41 -1.88
CA LYS A 87 19.23 17.84 -0.97
C LYS A 87 17.86 17.86 -1.66
N GLN A 88 17.79 18.37 -2.89
CA GLN A 88 16.52 18.39 -3.63
C GLN A 88 16.12 16.98 -4.06
N TRP A 89 17.07 16.17 -4.54
CA TRP A 89 16.83 14.78 -4.90
C TRP A 89 16.27 13.98 -3.72
N GLN A 90 16.93 14.03 -2.55
CA GLN A 90 16.46 13.36 -1.33
C GLN A 90 15.02 13.77 -0.97
N ARG A 91 14.74 15.07 -0.94
CA ARG A 91 13.41 15.58 -0.58
C ARG A 91 12.33 15.05 -1.52
N LEU A 92 12.56 15.15 -2.84
CA LEU A 92 11.55 14.79 -3.84
C LEU A 92 11.37 13.28 -3.96
N VAL A 93 12.45 12.50 -3.84
CA VAL A 93 12.37 11.03 -3.82
C VAL A 93 11.58 10.58 -2.59
N LEU A 94 11.86 11.13 -1.42
CA LEU A 94 11.12 10.77 -0.22
C LEU A 94 9.63 11.12 -0.34
N TYR A 95 9.28 12.30 -0.88
CA TYR A 95 7.88 12.65 -1.12
C TYR A 95 7.16 11.63 -2.02
N ALA A 96 7.78 11.25 -3.14
CA ALA A 96 7.18 10.26 -4.04
C ALA A 96 7.04 8.88 -3.38
N LEU A 97 8.04 8.44 -2.62
CA LEU A 97 8.00 7.15 -1.94
C LEU A 97 6.99 7.13 -0.78
N THR A 98 6.83 8.24 -0.05
CA THR A 98 5.81 8.35 0.99
C THR A 98 4.40 8.42 0.41
N ASP A 99 4.19 9.08 -0.72
CA ASP A 99 2.90 9.08 -1.43
C ASP A 99 2.56 7.66 -1.92
N ALA A 100 3.52 6.95 -2.51
CA ALA A 100 3.35 5.55 -2.89
C ALA A 100 3.00 4.66 -1.69
N LEU A 101 3.69 4.84 -0.56
CA LEU A 101 3.42 4.11 0.68
C LEU A 101 2.01 4.39 1.19
N ALA A 102 1.56 5.65 1.20
CA ALA A 102 0.22 6.02 1.63
C ALA A 102 -0.86 5.37 0.76
N HIS A 103 -0.69 5.38 -0.56
CA HIS A 103 -1.60 4.67 -1.47
C HIS A 103 -1.63 3.16 -1.23
N ASN A 104 -0.48 2.56 -0.90
CA ASN A 104 -0.40 1.14 -0.61
C ASN A 104 -1.11 0.79 0.71
N HIS A 105 -0.90 1.59 1.75
CA HIS A 105 -1.60 1.42 3.04
C HIS A 105 -3.12 1.56 2.88
N LEU A 106 -3.59 2.59 2.16
CA LEU A 106 -5.01 2.78 1.95
C LEU A 106 -5.63 1.63 1.13
N LEU A 107 -4.95 1.13 0.10
CA LEU A 107 -5.39 -0.02 -0.69
C LEU A 107 -5.53 -1.28 0.18
N VAL A 108 -4.48 -1.63 0.92
CA VAL A 108 -4.46 -2.81 1.80
C VAL A 108 -5.54 -2.67 2.88
N GLY A 109 -5.65 -1.50 3.51
CA GLY A 109 -6.67 -1.21 4.51
C GLY A 109 -8.09 -1.33 3.98
N THR A 110 -8.37 -0.81 2.78
CA THR A 110 -9.71 -0.87 2.17
C THR A 110 -10.09 -2.32 1.87
N LEU A 111 -9.17 -3.12 1.36
CA LEU A 111 -9.39 -4.55 1.11
C LEU A 111 -9.57 -5.33 2.42
N ALA A 112 -8.78 -5.04 3.44
CA ALA A 112 -8.91 -5.65 4.76
C ALA A 112 -10.27 -5.32 5.41
N ALA A 113 -10.68 -4.05 5.34
CA ALA A 113 -11.99 -3.58 5.78
C ALA A 113 -13.12 -4.31 5.04
N TYR A 114 -12.98 -4.51 3.72
CA TYR A 114 -13.95 -5.26 2.93
C TYR A 114 -14.05 -6.71 3.43
N LEU A 115 -12.91 -7.40 3.60
CA LEU A 115 -12.90 -8.78 4.08
C LEU A 115 -13.50 -8.91 5.49
N GLN A 116 -13.19 -7.99 6.39
CA GLN A 116 -13.79 -7.93 7.71
C GLN A 116 -15.31 -7.73 7.63
N ARG A 117 -15.78 -6.82 6.76
CA ARG A 117 -17.22 -6.61 6.47
C ARG A 117 -17.89 -7.87 5.91
N GLN A 118 -17.18 -8.71 5.16
CA GLN A 118 -17.70 -10.00 4.67
C GLN A 118 -17.69 -11.11 5.75
N GLY A 119 -17.27 -10.79 6.97
CA GLY A 119 -17.16 -11.75 8.08
C GLY A 119 -16.06 -12.78 7.86
N VAL A 120 -14.96 -12.39 7.21
CA VAL A 120 -13.74 -13.21 7.18
C VAL A 120 -13.19 -13.33 8.60
N ASP A 121 -12.84 -14.56 8.98
CA ASP A 121 -12.28 -14.85 10.29
C ASP A 121 -11.02 -14.04 10.58
N ALA A 122 -10.86 -13.59 11.83
CA ALA A 122 -9.77 -12.72 12.24
C ALA A 122 -8.38 -13.38 12.09
N ASP A 123 -8.25 -14.69 12.33
CA ASP A 123 -6.98 -15.40 12.13
C ASP A 123 -6.67 -15.54 10.64
N LEU A 124 -7.69 -15.76 9.81
CA LEU A 124 -7.51 -15.77 8.36
C LEU A 124 -7.09 -14.39 7.84
N LEU A 125 -7.68 -13.31 8.34
CA LEU A 125 -7.32 -11.95 7.98
C LEU A 125 -5.87 -11.61 8.38
N ARG A 126 -5.44 -12.00 9.59
CA ARG A 126 -4.03 -11.89 10.03
C ARG A 126 -3.06 -12.58 9.08
N ARG A 127 -3.41 -13.79 8.63
CA ARG A 127 -2.60 -14.55 7.66
C ARG A 127 -2.53 -13.85 6.30
N TYR A 128 -3.64 -13.34 5.79
CA TYR A 128 -3.66 -12.63 4.51
C TYR A 128 -2.85 -11.33 4.54
N LEU A 129 -2.92 -10.59 5.65
CA LEU A 129 -2.14 -9.37 5.86
C LEU A 129 -0.68 -9.63 6.22
N GLN A 130 -0.33 -10.88 6.53
CA GLN A 130 0.98 -11.24 7.10
C GLN A 130 1.30 -10.35 8.31
N SER A 131 0.31 -10.11 9.16
CA SER A 131 0.40 -9.24 10.32
C SER A 131 -0.35 -9.89 11.49
N PRO A 132 0.23 -9.95 12.70
CA PRO A 132 -0.51 -10.38 13.89
C PRO A 132 -1.66 -9.42 14.26
N ASP A 133 -1.61 -8.20 13.73
CA ASP A 133 -2.48 -7.11 14.09
C ASP A 133 -3.05 -6.42 12.83
N PRO A 134 -4.27 -6.81 12.39
CA PRO A 134 -4.94 -6.25 11.21
C PRO A 134 -5.25 -4.76 11.33
N ASP A 135 -5.37 -4.27 12.56
CA ASP A 135 -5.74 -2.89 12.89
C ASP A 135 -4.68 -1.88 12.43
N ARG A 136 -3.46 -2.34 12.13
CA ARG A 136 -2.40 -1.56 11.44
C ARG A 136 -2.83 -1.04 10.07
N TYR A 137 -3.79 -1.70 9.44
CA TYR A 137 -4.25 -1.38 8.09
C TYR A 137 -5.69 -0.88 8.06
N ILE A 138 -6.57 -1.38 8.95
CA ILE A 138 -7.99 -0.99 8.98
C ILE A 138 -8.15 0.32 9.74
N THR A 139 -7.90 1.43 9.06
CA THR A 139 -8.04 2.79 9.60
C THR A 139 -9.40 3.42 9.25
N ARG A 140 -9.76 4.52 9.90
CA ARG A 140 -10.96 5.30 9.58
C ARG A 140 -11.02 5.68 8.10
N GLU A 141 -9.91 6.12 7.53
CA GLU A 141 -9.80 6.50 6.11
C GLU A 141 -10.09 5.31 5.20
N ALA A 142 -9.59 4.12 5.54
CA ALA A 142 -9.83 2.90 4.77
C ALA A 142 -11.29 2.46 4.81
N VAL A 143 -11.95 2.60 5.98
CA VAL A 143 -13.38 2.31 6.12
C VAL A 143 -14.22 3.32 5.33
N GLN A 144 -13.93 4.62 5.44
CA GLN A 144 -14.60 5.65 4.65
C GLN A 144 -14.42 5.43 3.14
N HIS A 145 -13.23 5.01 2.73
CA HIS A 145 -12.93 4.69 1.35
C HIS A 145 -13.76 3.50 0.84
N LEU A 146 -13.87 2.45 1.66
CA LEU A 146 -14.74 1.31 1.39
C LEU A 146 -16.21 1.74 1.31
N ASP A 147 -16.68 2.58 2.23
CA ASP A 147 -18.06 3.08 2.25
C ASP A 147 -18.42 3.80 0.96
N GLY A 148 -17.52 4.65 0.47
CA GLY A 148 -17.64 5.30 -0.82
C GLY A 148 -17.73 4.31 -1.97
N LEU A 149 -16.86 3.30 -1.94
CA LEU A 149 -16.78 2.25 -2.95
C LEU A 149 -18.05 1.40 -3.02
N THR A 150 -18.66 1.10 -1.86
CA THR A 150 -19.88 0.29 -1.75
C THR A 150 -21.18 1.10 -1.74
N GLY A 151 -21.10 2.42 -1.97
CA GLY A 151 -22.27 3.29 -2.07
C GLY A 151 -23.00 3.56 -0.76
N ALA A 152 -22.32 3.47 0.38
CA ALA A 152 -22.89 3.86 1.67
C ALA A 152 -23.25 5.35 1.71
N ILE A 153 -24.22 5.68 2.55
CA ILE A 153 -24.67 7.06 2.75
C ILE A 153 -23.81 7.69 3.87
N PRO A 154 -23.23 8.89 3.66
CA PRO A 154 -22.51 9.57 4.71
C PRO A 154 -23.40 9.82 5.93
N GLU A 155 -22.92 9.47 7.13
CA GLU A 155 -23.61 9.80 8.38
C GLU A 155 -23.51 11.31 8.71
N GLU A 156 -22.42 11.95 8.30
CA GLU A 156 -22.16 13.37 8.49
C GLU A 156 -22.74 14.21 7.33
N ALA A 157 -23.12 15.46 7.61
CA ALA A 157 -23.68 16.36 6.59
C ALA A 157 -22.68 16.70 5.47
N ALA A 158 -21.37 16.68 5.77
CA ALA A 158 -20.31 16.78 4.79
C ALA A 158 -19.73 15.40 4.51
N GLU A 159 -19.70 15.00 3.24
CA GLU A 159 -19.10 13.71 2.84
C GLU A 159 -17.59 13.69 3.16
N PRO A 160 -17.08 12.67 3.87
CA PRO A 160 -15.65 12.52 4.09
C PRO A 160 -14.87 12.38 2.78
N VAL A 161 -13.68 12.96 2.71
CA VAL A 161 -12.83 12.96 1.51
C VAL A 161 -12.63 11.56 0.94
N TRP A 162 -12.32 10.58 1.80
CA TRP A 162 -12.07 9.22 1.33
C TRP A 162 -13.33 8.51 0.84
N MET A 163 -14.49 8.85 1.37
CA MET A 163 -15.77 8.37 0.84
C MET A 163 -16.03 8.90 -0.57
N ALA A 164 -15.77 10.20 -0.81
CA ALA A 164 -15.88 10.78 -2.13
C ALA A 164 -14.90 10.13 -3.14
N VAL A 165 -13.66 9.86 -2.72
CA VAL A 165 -12.65 9.19 -3.56
C VAL A 165 -13.08 7.75 -3.90
N GLY A 166 -13.53 6.97 -2.92
CA GLY A 166 -14.01 5.60 -3.15
C GLY A 166 -15.19 5.56 -4.14
N ARG A 167 -16.14 6.51 -3.98
CA ARG A 167 -17.29 6.66 -4.88
C ARG A 167 -16.86 7.01 -6.31
N HIS A 168 -15.85 7.85 -6.47
CA HIS A 168 -15.31 8.18 -7.78
C HIS A 168 -14.65 6.98 -8.45
N ILE A 169 -13.88 6.19 -7.71
CA ILE A 169 -13.26 4.96 -8.21
C ILE A 169 -14.31 3.94 -8.67
N ALA A 170 -15.38 3.75 -7.89
CA ALA A 170 -16.47 2.85 -8.26
C ALA A 170 -17.12 3.26 -9.59
N ARG A 171 -17.34 4.57 -9.82
CA ARG A 171 -17.91 5.11 -11.06
C ARG A 171 -16.98 4.98 -12.27
N ASP A 172 -15.67 5.09 -12.07
CA ASP A 172 -14.70 4.97 -13.16
C ASP A 172 -14.47 3.51 -13.59
N GLY A 173 -14.88 2.55 -12.76
CA GLY A 173 -14.77 1.10 -13.02
C GLY A 173 -16.04 0.44 -13.57
N SER A 174 -17.18 1.16 -13.59
CA SER A 174 -18.49 0.68 -14.05
C SER A 174 -18.75 0.97 -15.52
#